data_AF-A0A496WXF8-F1
#
_entry.id   AF-A0A496WXF8-F1
#
_cell.length_a   1.000
_cell.length_b   1.000
_cell.length_c   1.000
_cell.angle_alpha   90.00
_cell.angle_beta   90.00
_cell.angle_gamma   90.00
#
_symmetry.space_group_name_H-M   'P 1'
#
loop_
_entity.id
_entity.type
_entity.pdbx_description
1 polymer ?
#
loop_
_entity_poly.entity_id
_entity_poly.type
_entity_poly.pdbx_seq_one_letter_code
_entity_poly.pdbx_strand_id
1 'polypeptide(L)'
;MELLEIKNEVMRKIGRNVLLYQQVEHILKYLVANGRISGDVSTIKSRHEIKKESVAKKTMGAVAGDFFTEIFAEDSSFDSHPENPSEAYLSINFRIETEEKHFELRKEAIASLVADRNELIHHLIPKLTTESVESWLET
;
A
#
# COMPACT_ATOMS: atom_id res chain seq x y z
N MET A 1 -23.59 -24.58 16.77
CA MET A 1 -22.31 -23.96 17.09
C MET A 1 -22.55 -23.13 18.34
N GLU A 2 -21.79 -23.39 19.41
CA GLU A 2 -21.93 -22.65 20.67
C GLU A 2 -21.51 -21.20 20.44
N LEU A 3 -22.16 -20.22 21.07
CA LEU A 3 -21.91 -18.78 20.86
C LEU A 3 -20.41 -18.41 20.91
N LEU A 4 -19.68 -19.04 21.83
CA LEU A 4 -18.24 -18.85 22.00
C LEU A 4 -17.44 -19.31 20.77
N GLU A 5 -17.85 -20.40 20.11
CA GLU A 5 -17.24 -20.88 18.88
C GLU A 5 -17.45 -19.88 17.73
N ILE A 6 -18.66 -19.31 17.61
CA ILE A 6 -18.98 -18.30 16.59
C ILE A 6 -18.10 -17.07 16.78
N LYS A 7 -18.07 -16.53 18.01
CA LYS A 7 -17.26 -15.35 18.36
C LYS A 7 -15.78 -15.58 18.07
N ASN A 8 -15.24 -16.73 18.49
CA ASN A 8 -13.84 -17.06 18.26
C ASN A 8 -13.52 -17.16 16.76
N GLU A 9 -14.44 -17.71 15.97
CA GLU A 9 -14.25 -17.82 14.53
C GLU A 9 -14.29 -16.46 13.82
N VAL A 10 -15.25 -15.59 14.17
CA VAL A 10 -15.32 -14.22 13.62
C VAL A 10 -14.04 -13.46 13.98
N MET A 11 -13.59 -13.51 15.24
CA MET A 11 -12.35 -12.85 15.67
C MET A 11 -11.11 -13.39 14.93
N ARG A 12 -11.05 -14.70 14.67
CA ARG A 12 -9.97 -15.29 13.85
C ARG A 12 -9.98 -14.75 12.42
N LYS A 13 -11.16 -14.66 11.78
CA LYS A 13 -11.28 -14.12 10.42
C LYS A 13 -10.91 -12.63 10.36
N ILE A 14 -11.35 -11.84 11.33
CA ILE A 14 -10.96 -10.43 11.46
C ILE A 14 -9.45 -10.31 11.58
N GLY A 15 -8.83 -11.02 12.54
CA GLY A 15 -7.39 -10.99 12.73
C GLY A 15 -6.61 -11.39 11.48
N ARG A 16 -7.08 -12.41 10.76
CA ARG A 16 -6.49 -12.82 9.48
C ARG A 16 -6.56 -11.71 8.43
N ASN A 17 -7.71 -11.06 8.27
CA ASN A 17 -7.85 -9.96 7.31
C ASN A 17 -7.00 -8.74 7.70
N VAL A 18 -6.93 -8.38 8.98
CA VAL A 18 -6.04 -7.31 9.46
C VAL A 18 -4.58 -7.60 9.10
N LEU A 19 -4.12 -8.84 9.31
CA LEU A 19 -2.76 -9.25 8.93
C LEU A 19 -2.53 -9.15 7.41
N LEU A 20 -3.48 -9.63 6.60
CA LEU A 20 -3.39 -9.60 5.14
C LEU A 20 -3.34 -8.15 4.62
N TYR A 21 -4.19 -7.25 5.14
CA TYR A 21 -4.14 -5.84 4.76
C TYR A 21 -2.79 -5.20 5.12
N GLN A 22 -2.23 -5.51 6.29
CA GLN A 22 -0.93 -4.99 6.68
C GLN A 22 0.21 -5.52 5.79
N GLN A 23 0.12 -6.77 5.33
CA GLN A 23 1.07 -7.35 4.39
C GLN A 23 0.99 -6.67 3.02
N VAL A 24 -0.23 -6.41 2.51
CA VAL A 24 -0.42 -5.67 1.26
C VAL A 24 0.15 -4.26 1.38
N GLU A 25 -0.12 -3.54 2.47
CA GLU A 25 0.46 -2.22 2.72
C GLU A 25 2.00 -2.27 2.72
N HIS A 26 2.59 -3.28 3.36
CA HIS A 26 4.04 -3.44 3.40
C HIS A 26 4.64 -3.67 1.99
N ILE A 27 3.97 -4.47 1.16
CA ILE A 27 4.38 -4.71 -0.23
C ILE A 27 4.29 -3.41 -1.03
N LEU A 28 3.19 -2.66 -0.92
CA LEU A 28 3.03 -1.38 -1.61
C LEU A 28 4.12 -0.38 -1.19
N LYS A 29 4.40 -0.27 0.11
CA LYS A 29 5.49 0.57 0.65
C LYS A 29 6.84 0.17 0.07
N TYR A 30 7.12 -1.12 0.00
CA TYR A 30 8.35 -1.61 -0.60
C TYR A 30 8.45 -1.23 -2.08
N LEU A 31 7.39 -1.43 -2.86
CA LEU A 31 7.36 -1.09 -4.28
C LEU A 31 7.53 0.41 -4.51
N VAL A 32 6.85 1.27 -3.76
CA VAL A 32 6.98 2.73 -3.89
C VAL A 32 8.38 3.19 -3.46
N ALA A 33 8.90 2.70 -2.33
CA ALA A 33 10.20 3.13 -1.83
C ALA A 33 11.38 2.71 -2.71
N ASN A 34 11.26 1.60 -3.44
CA ASN A 34 12.34 1.03 -4.26
C ASN A 34 12.10 1.11 -5.76
N GLY A 35 10.88 1.43 -6.20
CA GLY A 35 10.53 1.49 -7.63
C GLY A 35 11.23 2.62 -8.36
N ARG A 36 11.75 3.62 -7.63
CA ARG A 36 12.56 4.70 -8.19
C ARG A 36 13.67 5.08 -7.22
N ILE A 37 14.91 4.92 -7.67
CA ILE A 37 16.12 5.30 -6.94
C ILE A 37 16.97 6.14 -7.88
N SER A 38 17.20 7.40 -7.55
CA SER A 38 18.08 8.25 -8.33
C SER A 38 18.85 9.24 -7.48
N GLY A 39 20.01 9.64 -7.98
CA GLY A 39 20.84 10.66 -7.35
C GLY A 39 22.31 10.51 -7.70
N ASP A 40 23.07 11.48 -7.21
CA ASP A 40 24.52 11.46 -7.31
C ASP A 40 25.10 10.35 -6.43
N VAL A 41 26.24 9.77 -6.83
CA VAL A 41 26.87 8.66 -6.10
C VAL A 41 27.08 8.98 -4.61
N SER A 42 27.40 10.23 -4.27
CA SER A 42 27.59 10.66 -2.88
C SER A 42 26.30 10.70 -2.05
N THR A 43 25.14 10.95 -2.68
CA THR A 43 23.86 11.20 -1.98
C THR A 43 22.78 10.13 -2.22
N ILE A 44 22.96 9.25 -3.19
CA ILE A 44 21.92 8.29 -3.60
C ILE A 44 21.43 7.41 -2.45
N LYS A 45 22.35 6.98 -1.57
CA LYS A 45 22.01 6.15 -0.40
C LYS A 45 21.20 6.93 0.64
N SER A 46 21.58 8.16 0.96
CA SER A 46 20.87 8.96 1.96
C SER A 46 19.49 9.40 1.45
N ARG A 47 19.40 9.78 0.17
CA ARG A 47 18.11 10.10 -0.49
C ARG A 47 17.18 8.89 -0.50
N HIS A 48 17.69 7.70 -0.79
CA HIS A 48 16.90 6.46 -0.75
C HIS A 48 16.37 6.17 0.66
N GLU A 49 17.19 6.35 1.69
CA GLU A 49 16.77 6.10 3.07
C GLU A 49 15.70 7.11 3.53
N ILE A 50 15.85 8.39 3.19
CA ILE A 50 14.82 9.42 3.43
C ILE A 50 13.50 9.03 2.74
N LYS A 51 13.57 8.53 1.49
CA LYS A 51 12.37 8.04 0.79
C LYS A 51 11.73 6.87 1.53
N LYS A 52 12.51 5.86 1.96
CA LYS A 52 11.98 4.72 2.73
C LYS A 52 11.30 5.18 4.01
N GLU A 53 11.93 6.06 4.78
CA GLU A 53 11.36 6.56 6.04
C GLU A 53 10.06 7.35 5.81
N SER A 54 10.01 8.14 4.73
CA SER A 54 8.81 8.87 4.33
C SER A 54 7.67 7.90 3.96
N VAL A 55 7.94 6.92 3.10
CA VAL A 55 6.96 5.93 2.66
C VAL A 55 6.50 5.02 3.80
N ALA A 56 7.39 4.67 4.73
CA ALA A 56 7.06 3.84 5.89
C ALA A 56 5.94 4.43 6.77
N LYS A 57 5.83 5.77 6.83
CA LYS A 57 4.84 6.51 7.62
C LYS A 57 3.49 6.66 6.91
N LYS A 58 3.40 6.34 5.62
CA LYS A 58 2.16 6.47 4.84
C LYS A 58 1.15 5.38 5.20
N THR A 59 -0.13 5.67 5.08
CA THR A 59 -1.21 4.68 5.23
C THR A 59 -1.36 3.84 3.94
N MET A 60 -2.02 2.68 4.02
CA MET A 60 -2.35 1.86 2.84
C MET A 60 -3.00 2.67 1.70
N GLY A 61 -3.96 3.54 2.00
CA GLY A 61 -4.61 4.37 0.98
C GLY A 61 -3.66 5.37 0.32
N ALA A 62 -2.79 6.02 1.10
CA ALA A 62 -1.81 6.96 0.57
C ALA A 62 -0.76 6.25 -0.31
N VAL A 63 -0.20 5.13 0.16
CA VAL A 63 0.81 4.39 -0.60
C VAL A 63 0.24 3.66 -1.81
N ALA A 64 -1.05 3.30 -1.79
CA ALA A 64 -1.75 2.79 -2.97
C ALA A 64 -1.85 3.87 -4.07
N GLY A 65 -2.15 5.12 -3.69
CA GLY A 65 -2.12 6.25 -4.62
C GLY A 65 -0.73 6.45 -5.22
N ASP A 66 0.30 6.53 -4.36
CA ASP A 66 1.69 6.66 -4.80
C ASP A 66 2.11 5.54 -5.76
N PHE A 67 1.69 4.30 -5.49
CA PHE A 67 2.01 3.14 -6.31
C PHE A 67 1.54 3.31 -7.76
N PHE A 68 0.31 3.78 -7.99
CA PHE A 68 -0.17 4.02 -9.35
C PHE A 68 0.52 5.23 -10.00
N THR A 69 0.80 6.29 -9.24
CA THR A 69 1.47 7.48 -9.79
C THR A 69 2.96 7.27 -10.05
N GLU A 70 3.65 6.40 -9.31
CA GLU A 70 5.10 6.21 -9.44
C GLU A 70 5.47 4.99 -10.30
N ILE A 71 4.67 3.92 -10.29
CA ILE A 71 5.02 2.64 -10.97
C ILE A 71 4.28 2.46 -12.29
N PHE A 72 3.06 2.99 -12.42
CA PHE A 72 2.25 2.86 -13.63
C PHE A 72 2.22 4.14 -14.48
N ALA A 73 2.71 5.28 -13.97
CA ALA A 73 2.75 6.50 -14.77
C ALA A 73 3.69 6.33 -15.98
N GLU A 74 3.15 6.64 -17.16
CA GLU A 74 3.90 6.72 -18.43
C GLU A 74 4.86 7.92 -18.46
N ASP A 75 4.79 8.80 -17.47
CA ASP A 75 5.46 10.09 -17.50
C ASP A 75 6.99 9.92 -17.44
N SER A 76 7.61 10.13 -18.60
CA SER A 76 9.06 10.21 -18.83
C SER A 76 9.69 11.48 -18.26
N SER A 77 8.86 12.44 -17.82
CA SER A 77 9.27 13.76 -17.32
C SER A 77 10.04 13.72 -16.00
N PHE A 78 9.98 12.61 -15.25
CA PHE A 78 10.72 12.48 -14.00
C PHE A 78 12.19 12.10 -14.17
N ASP A 79 12.60 11.69 -15.37
CA ASP A 79 13.99 11.36 -15.71
C ASP A 79 14.83 12.63 -15.94
N SER A 80 14.71 13.60 -15.04
CA SER A 80 15.55 14.78 -14.94
C SER A 80 16.93 14.39 -14.43
N HIS A 81 17.66 13.71 -15.31
CA HIS A 81 19.11 13.60 -15.17
C HIS A 81 19.66 15.03 -15.27
N PRO A 82 20.58 15.42 -14.38
CA PRO A 82 21.21 16.73 -14.49
C PRO A 82 21.87 16.85 -15.88
N GLU A 83 21.66 17.96 -16.59
CA GLU A 83 22.28 18.16 -17.92
C GLU A 83 23.83 18.17 -17.83
N ASN A 84 24.37 18.64 -16.70
CA ASN A 84 25.80 18.64 -16.40
C ASN A 84 26.01 18.20 -14.95
N PRO A 85 26.04 16.89 -14.66
CA PRO A 85 26.24 16.41 -13.29
C PRO A 85 27.71 16.62 -12.90
N SER A 86 27.94 17.19 -11.71
CA SER A 86 29.30 17.41 -11.17
C SER A 86 30.00 16.12 -10.74
N GLU A 87 29.24 15.04 -10.57
CA GLU A 87 29.74 13.70 -10.27
C GLU A 87 28.88 12.64 -10.98
N ALA A 88 29.20 11.35 -10.86
CA ALA A 88 28.39 10.32 -11.49
C ALA A 88 26.96 10.30 -10.92
N TYR A 89 25.97 10.28 -11.81
CA TYR A 89 24.55 10.19 -11.48
C TYR A 89 24.01 8.82 -11.86
N LEU A 90 23.31 8.15 -10.94
CA LEU A 90 22.65 6.87 -11.19
C LEU A 90 21.13 7.04 -11.06
N SER A 91 20.38 6.45 -11.99
CA SER A 91 18.92 6.33 -11.91
C SER A 91 18.49 4.90 -12.21
N ILE A 92 17.65 4.34 -11.36
CA ILE A 92 17.02 3.03 -11.50
C ILE A 92 15.52 3.25 -11.33
N ASN A 93 14.75 2.90 -12.36
CA ASN A 93 13.31 3.03 -12.39
C ASN A 93 12.67 1.68 -12.77
N PHE A 94 11.69 1.24 -11.98
CA PHE A 94 10.85 0.09 -12.26
C PHE A 94 9.45 0.60 -12.62
N ARG A 95 8.98 0.20 -13.80
CA ARG A 95 7.63 0.52 -14.27
C ARG A 95 6.90 -0.75 -14.68
N ILE A 96 5.56 -0.71 -14.58
CA ILE A 96 4.68 -1.75 -15.08
C ILE A 96 3.90 -1.18 -16.26
N GLU A 97 4.18 -1.68 -17.46
CA GLU A 97 3.46 -1.33 -18.67
C GLU A 97 2.30 -2.32 -18.89
N THR A 98 1.11 -1.80 -19.16
CA THR A 98 -0.09 -2.61 -19.38
C THR A 98 -1.11 -1.82 -20.19
N GLU A 99 -2.07 -2.51 -20.81
CA GLU A 99 -3.17 -1.84 -21.53
C GLU A 99 -4.04 -1.04 -20.55
N GLU A 100 -4.64 0.06 -21.01
CA GLU A 100 -5.48 0.96 -20.20
C GLU A 100 -6.57 0.20 -19.42
N LYS A 101 -7.22 -0.77 -20.07
CA LYS A 101 -8.23 -1.62 -19.42
C LYS A 101 -7.65 -2.41 -18.24
N HIS A 102 -6.45 -2.94 -18.37
CA HIS A 102 -5.79 -3.69 -17.31
C HIS A 102 -5.29 -2.78 -16.19
N PHE A 103 -4.87 -1.56 -16.51
CA PHE A 103 -4.54 -0.54 -15.51
C PHE A 103 -5.74 -0.19 -14.64
N GLU A 104 -6.88 0.17 -15.25
CA GLU A 104 -8.09 0.54 -14.49
C GLU A 104 -8.61 -0.64 -13.65
N LEU A 105 -8.61 -1.86 -14.17
CA LEU A 105 -8.96 -3.05 -13.39
C LEU A 105 -8.09 -3.24 -12.14
N ARG A 106 -6.77 -3.02 -12.25
CA ARG A 106 -5.87 -3.13 -11.09
C ARG A 106 -6.09 -2.00 -10.10
N LYS A 107 -6.34 -0.79 -10.59
CA LYS A 107 -6.64 0.40 -9.79
C LYS A 107 -7.92 0.24 -8.99
N GLU A 108 -8.99 -0.23 -9.62
CA GLU A 108 -10.24 -0.58 -8.95
C GLU A 108 -10.04 -1.67 -7.90
N ALA A 109 -9.28 -2.73 -8.21
CA ALA A 109 -9.01 -3.81 -7.26
C ALA A 109 -8.27 -3.33 -6.00
N ILE A 110 -7.23 -2.51 -6.15
CA ILE A 110 -6.51 -1.94 -5.00
C ILE A 110 -7.38 -0.93 -4.24
N ALA A 111 -8.18 -0.12 -4.94
CA ALA A 111 -9.11 0.80 -4.30
C ALA A 111 -10.16 0.06 -3.45
N SER A 112 -10.69 -1.06 -3.96
CA SER A 112 -11.59 -1.93 -3.20
C SER A 112 -10.92 -2.48 -1.95
N LEU A 113 -9.67 -2.96 -2.04
CA LEU A 113 -8.94 -3.45 -0.86
C LEU A 113 -8.76 -2.37 0.21
N VAL A 114 -8.51 -1.11 -0.19
CA VAL A 114 -8.43 0.02 0.74
C VAL A 114 -9.79 0.31 1.38
N ALA A 115 -10.87 0.26 0.60
CA ALA A 115 -12.22 0.44 1.10
C ALA A 115 -12.62 -0.67 2.09
N ASP A 116 -12.38 -1.93 1.75
CA ASP A 116 -12.68 -3.09 2.59
C ASP A 116 -11.88 -3.05 3.90
N ARG A 117 -10.62 -2.63 3.84
CA ARG A 117 -9.79 -2.40 5.03
C ARG A 117 -10.38 -1.31 5.92
N ASN A 118 -10.84 -0.20 5.33
CA ASN A 118 -11.41 0.89 6.10
C ASN A 118 -12.77 0.51 6.71
N GLU A 119 -13.61 -0.21 5.98
CA GLU A 119 -14.85 -0.77 6.51
C GLU A 119 -14.56 -1.69 7.70
N LEU A 120 -13.63 -2.65 7.55
CA LEU A 120 -13.27 -3.56 8.63
C LEU A 120 -12.78 -2.81 9.88
N ILE A 121 -11.83 -1.88 9.71
CA ILE A 121 -11.14 -1.23 10.83
C ILE A 121 -12.00 -0.13 11.48
N HIS A 122 -12.68 0.68 10.69
CA HIS A 122 -13.37 1.89 11.17
C HIS A 122 -14.87 1.73 11.35
N HIS A 123 -15.49 0.71 10.74
CA HIS A 123 -16.93 0.53 10.78
C HIS A 123 -17.33 -0.80 11.42
N LEU A 124 -16.68 -1.91 11.08
CA LEU A 124 -17.02 -3.23 11.62
C LEU A 124 -16.52 -3.42 13.05
N ILE A 125 -15.21 -3.33 13.27
CA ILE A 125 -14.59 -3.57 14.58
C ILE A 125 -15.21 -2.70 15.69
N PRO A 126 -15.46 -1.39 15.48
CA PRO A 126 -16.06 -0.55 16.53
C PRO A 126 -17.51 -0.94 16.90
N LYS A 127 -18.27 -1.55 15.98
CA LYS A 127 -19.64 -2.00 16.23
C LYS A 127 -19.72 -3.35 16.95
N LEU A 128 -18.66 -4.16 16.86
CA LEU A 128 -18.58 -5.46 17.54
C LEU A 128 -18.42 -5.23 19.04
N THR A 129 -19.53 -5.39 19.78
CA THR A 129 -19.50 -5.30 21.25
C THR A 129 -19.26 -6.67 21.84
N THR A 130 -18.49 -6.72 22.94
CA THR A 130 -18.24 -7.98 23.66
C THR A 130 -19.45 -8.49 24.45
N GLU A 131 -20.51 -7.70 24.53
CA GLU A 131 -21.64 -7.88 25.46
C GLU A 131 -22.98 -8.24 24.80
N SER A 132 -23.14 -8.09 23.47
CA SER A 132 -24.38 -8.45 22.76
C SER A 132 -24.13 -9.51 21.68
N VAL A 133 -24.96 -10.56 21.72
CA VAL A 133 -24.95 -11.70 20.79
C VAL A 133 -25.44 -11.31 19.39
N GLU A 134 -26.39 -10.37 19.29
CA GLU A 134 -26.93 -9.94 18.00
C GLU A 134 -25.84 -9.29 17.13
N SER A 135 -24.89 -8.58 17.74
CA SER A 135 -23.79 -7.91 17.01
C SER A 135 -22.87 -8.86 16.23
N TRP A 136 -22.87 -10.16 16.56
CA TRP A 136 -22.04 -11.20 15.91
C TRP A 136 -22.83 -12.08 14.92
N LEU A 137 -24.16 -11.92 14.85
CA LEU A 137 -25.04 -12.66 13.95
C LEU A 137 -25.45 -11.85 12.72
N GLU A 138 -25.44 -10.51 12.82
CA GLU A 138 -25.72 -9.58 11.71
C GLU A 138 -24.46 -9.13 10.94
N THR A 139 -23.29 -9.67 11.30
CA THR A 139 -22.01 -9.43 10.62
C THR A 139 -21.75 -10.42 9.48
#